data_AF-A0A848MWX4-F1
#
_entry.id   AF-A0A848MWX4-F1
#
_cell.length_a   1.000
_cell.length_b   1.000
_cell.length_c   1.000
_cell.angle_alpha   90.00
_cell.angle_beta   90.00
_cell.angle_gamma   90.00
#
_symmetry.space_group_name_H-M   'P 1'
#
loop_
_entity.id
_entity.type
_entity.pdbx_description
1 polymer ?
#
loop_
_entity_poly.entity_id
_entity_poly.type
_entity_poly.pdbx_seq_one_letter_code
_entity_poly.pdbx_strand_id
1 'polypeptide(L)'
;MKKIGFDSEKYIEEQSAYILERVHHYDKLYLEFGGKLVDDKHAKRVLPGFEEDAKIKLLQKLRDQAEILICVYAGDIERNKIRGDYGITYDMDILRLIDELRGYGLSINSVVITRYNGQPATKVFINKLERRNIKVYKHAEIEDYPINVEKIVSEDGFGKNEYIETTKPIVVVTAPGPGSGKLATCLNQLYHESQKGNVAGYSKFETFPVWNVPLKHPLNIAYEAATVDLKDVNMIDSFHFDAYNKVAVNYNRDVETFPVIKRIIEKITGKESVYQSPTDMGVNRVGFGITDDEVVQEASKQEIIRRYFQTACDFKKGLTDEDAVNRIKLIMEEVGLRPEDRKVVTPAHEYAKTSQAASTEPMAVIAIELPDQVILTGRTSQLMDASAAVVLNAIKYLAHISDDIPLLSPLVLETIQGLKSKALHSSIDTLNLNEVLIALSISAVTNPIAQVAYEKLAELEGAQAHSTVMINKNDEQNLKQLGIDITSAPVYPSENLYYQ
;
A
#
# COMPACT_ATOMS: atom_id res chain seq x y z
N MET A 1 -2.46 4.01 -24.74
CA MET A 1 -1.86 3.13 -23.71
C MET A 1 -0.73 3.87 -23.04
N LYS A 2 -0.64 3.81 -21.69
CA LYS A 2 0.53 4.34 -20.97
C LYS A 2 1.78 3.56 -21.39
N LYS A 3 2.93 4.24 -21.41
CA LYS A 3 4.22 3.59 -21.66
C LYS A 3 4.51 2.60 -20.51
N ILE A 4 5.05 1.44 -20.87
CA ILE A 4 5.49 0.40 -19.94
C ILE A 4 7.01 0.52 -19.81
N GLY A 5 7.53 0.48 -18.58
CA GLY A 5 8.97 0.47 -18.30
C GLY A 5 9.42 -0.68 -17.40
N PHE A 6 8.52 -1.63 -17.14
CA PHE A 6 8.77 -2.80 -16.31
C PHE A 6 8.23 -4.08 -16.95
N ASP A 7 9.04 -5.13 -16.95
CA ASP A 7 8.68 -6.48 -17.38
C ASP A 7 8.36 -7.36 -16.16
N SER A 8 7.07 -7.55 -15.93
CA SER A 8 6.54 -8.34 -14.81
C SER A 8 6.86 -9.82 -14.94
N GLU A 9 6.85 -10.38 -16.14
CA GLU A 9 7.11 -11.81 -16.36
C GLU A 9 8.56 -12.14 -16.06
N LYS A 10 9.49 -11.35 -16.63
CA LYS A 10 10.92 -11.44 -16.37
C LYS A 10 11.23 -11.30 -14.88
N TYR A 11 10.61 -10.32 -14.22
CA TYR A 11 10.77 -10.15 -12.77
C TYR A 11 10.33 -11.39 -12.00
N ILE A 12 9.15 -11.94 -12.27
CA ILE A 12 8.62 -13.11 -11.54
C ILE A 12 9.54 -14.32 -11.74
N GLU A 13 10.01 -14.56 -12.97
CA GLU A 13 10.95 -15.64 -13.27
C GLU A 13 12.25 -15.49 -12.47
N GLU A 14 12.90 -14.33 -12.59
CA GLU A 14 14.17 -14.07 -11.93
C GLU A 14 14.06 -14.10 -10.40
N GLN A 15 12.99 -13.51 -9.86
CA GLN A 15 12.72 -13.49 -8.43
C GLN A 15 12.44 -14.88 -7.86
N SER A 16 11.68 -15.71 -8.58
CA SER A 16 11.40 -17.09 -8.19
C SER A 16 12.65 -17.96 -8.22
N ALA A 17 13.47 -17.83 -9.27
CA ALA A 17 14.73 -18.55 -9.42
C ALA A 17 15.70 -18.21 -8.28
N TYR A 18 15.85 -16.92 -7.95
CA TYR A 18 16.76 -16.50 -6.89
C TYR A 18 16.31 -16.93 -5.49
N ILE A 19 14.99 -16.96 -5.21
CA ILE A 19 14.47 -17.52 -3.97
C ILE A 19 14.75 -19.02 -3.89
N LEU A 20 14.50 -19.78 -4.96
CA LEU A 20 14.76 -21.22 -4.99
C LEU A 20 16.26 -21.53 -4.82
N GLU A 21 17.13 -20.78 -5.48
CA GLU A 21 18.58 -20.86 -5.27
C GLU A 21 18.94 -20.65 -3.80
N ARG A 22 18.36 -19.63 -3.14
CA ARG A 22 18.58 -19.38 -1.72
C ARG A 22 18.11 -20.56 -0.85
N VAL A 23 16.96 -21.14 -1.17
CA VAL A 23 16.38 -22.28 -0.44
C VAL A 23 17.28 -23.52 -0.52
N HIS A 24 17.92 -23.79 -1.66
CA HIS A 24 18.78 -24.97 -1.85
C HIS A 24 20.01 -25.02 -0.93
N HIS A 25 20.35 -23.92 -0.25
CA HIS A 25 21.44 -23.88 0.72
C HIS A 25 21.02 -24.32 2.14
N TYR A 26 19.72 -24.56 2.37
CA TYR A 26 19.14 -24.84 3.69
C TYR A 26 18.13 -26.00 3.63
N ASP A 27 17.89 -26.65 4.77
CA ASP A 27 16.78 -27.59 4.92
C ASP A 27 15.43 -26.83 4.93
N LYS A 28 15.43 -25.63 5.53
CA LYS A 28 14.29 -24.71 5.54
C LYS A 28 14.74 -23.24 5.43
N LEU A 29 13.99 -22.45 4.69
CA LEU A 29 14.16 -21.00 4.60
C LEU A 29 12.94 -20.29 5.21
N TYR A 30 13.19 -19.50 6.24
CA TYR A 30 12.21 -18.56 6.81
C TYR A 30 12.35 -17.22 6.10
N LEU A 31 11.35 -16.87 5.29
CA LEU A 31 11.36 -15.72 4.40
C LEU A 31 10.42 -14.64 4.95
N GLU A 32 10.98 -13.57 5.53
CA GLU A 32 10.20 -12.42 5.98
C GLU A 32 9.72 -11.61 4.78
N PHE A 33 8.40 -11.53 4.58
CA PHE A 33 7.82 -10.63 3.59
C PHE A 33 7.54 -9.26 4.20
N GLY A 34 8.31 -8.28 3.77
CA GLY A 34 8.09 -6.86 4.02
C GLY A 34 7.02 -6.26 3.10
N GLY A 35 6.35 -5.22 3.59
CA GLY A 35 5.28 -4.55 2.85
C GLY A 35 4.03 -5.40 2.64
N LYS A 36 3.23 -5.00 1.64
CA LYS A 36 1.95 -5.63 1.31
C LYS A 36 2.16 -6.86 0.42
N LEU A 37 1.48 -7.96 0.71
CA LEU A 37 1.45 -9.15 -0.16
C LEU A 37 0.52 -8.99 -1.36
N VAL A 38 -0.59 -8.31 -1.14
CA VAL A 38 -1.68 -8.08 -2.11
C VAL A 38 -1.87 -6.57 -2.25
N ASP A 39 -2.26 -6.13 -3.44
CA ASP A 39 -2.54 -4.74 -3.77
C ASP A 39 -1.36 -3.79 -3.53
N ASP A 40 -0.17 -4.15 -4.04
CA ASP A 40 1.00 -3.26 -4.03
C ASP A 40 0.85 -2.14 -5.08
N LYS A 41 -0.13 -1.27 -4.82
CA LYS A 41 -0.47 -0.14 -5.69
C LYS A 41 0.66 0.88 -5.79
N HIS A 42 1.55 0.94 -4.79
CA HIS A 42 2.74 1.78 -4.87
C HIS A 42 3.67 1.25 -5.96
N ALA A 43 4.04 -0.04 -5.91
CA ALA A 43 4.87 -0.68 -6.92
C ALA A 43 4.30 -0.51 -8.35
N LYS A 44 2.99 -0.78 -8.55
CA LYS A 44 2.33 -0.58 -9.87
C LYS A 44 2.46 0.84 -10.41
N ARG A 45 2.38 1.86 -9.54
CA ARG A 45 2.47 3.27 -9.97
C ARG A 45 3.91 3.69 -10.28
N VAL A 46 4.89 3.21 -9.52
CA VAL A 46 6.31 3.61 -9.72
C VAL A 46 7.05 2.75 -10.73
N LEU A 47 6.56 1.53 -11.02
CA LEU A 47 7.08 0.60 -12.02
C LEU A 47 5.99 0.30 -13.06
N PRO A 48 5.78 1.15 -14.09
CA PRO A 48 4.73 0.91 -15.08
C PRO A 48 4.91 -0.42 -15.81
N GLY A 49 4.02 -1.37 -15.56
CA GLY A 49 4.14 -2.77 -16.01
C GLY A 49 4.18 -3.78 -14.86
N PHE A 50 4.43 -3.33 -13.63
CA PHE A 50 4.34 -4.16 -12.43
C PHE A 50 2.87 -4.48 -12.11
N GLU A 51 2.57 -5.75 -11.92
CA GLU A 51 1.24 -6.23 -11.58
C GLU A 51 1.00 -6.17 -10.06
N GLU A 52 -0.17 -5.68 -9.62
CA GLU A 52 -0.52 -5.53 -8.20
C GLU A 52 -0.43 -6.85 -7.40
N ASP A 53 -0.62 -7.98 -8.07
CA ASP A 53 -0.59 -9.33 -7.54
C ASP A 53 0.73 -10.08 -7.84
N ALA A 54 1.79 -9.40 -8.31
CA ALA A 54 3.06 -10.04 -8.67
C ALA A 54 3.66 -10.89 -7.53
N LYS A 55 3.55 -10.45 -6.27
CA LYS A 55 4.01 -11.22 -5.10
C LYS A 55 3.15 -12.46 -4.87
N ILE A 56 1.85 -12.41 -5.15
CA ILE A 56 0.97 -13.58 -5.09
C ILE A 56 1.29 -14.55 -6.23
N LYS A 57 1.47 -14.07 -7.46
CA LYS A 57 1.89 -14.91 -8.60
C LYS A 57 3.23 -15.60 -8.31
N LEU A 58 4.16 -14.89 -7.69
CA LEU A 58 5.43 -15.46 -7.20
C LEU A 58 5.19 -16.58 -6.18
N LEU A 59 4.36 -16.35 -5.15
CA LEU A 59 4.03 -17.37 -4.16
C LEU A 59 3.29 -18.57 -4.76
N GLN A 60 2.44 -18.35 -5.77
CA GLN A 60 1.74 -19.41 -6.48
C GLN A 60 2.70 -20.33 -7.24
N LYS A 61 3.77 -19.77 -7.86
CA LYS A 61 4.85 -20.58 -8.46
C LYS A 61 5.57 -21.45 -7.41
N LEU A 62 5.60 -21.02 -6.15
CA LEU A 62 6.26 -21.72 -5.04
C LEU A 62 5.28 -22.53 -4.16
N ARG A 63 3.98 -22.60 -4.49
CA ARG A 63 2.92 -23.05 -3.58
C ARG A 63 3.12 -24.46 -3.03
N ASP A 64 3.70 -25.36 -3.82
CA ASP A 64 3.89 -26.76 -3.41
C ASP A 64 5.01 -26.88 -2.36
N GLN A 65 5.95 -25.92 -2.36
CA GLN A 65 7.11 -25.84 -1.47
C GLN A 65 6.98 -24.76 -0.40
N ALA A 66 5.93 -23.95 -0.43
CA ALA A 66 5.73 -22.82 0.49
C ALA A 66 4.50 -22.97 1.39
N GLU A 67 4.66 -22.65 2.67
CA GLU A 67 3.58 -22.44 3.63
C GLU A 67 3.72 -21.07 4.32
N ILE A 68 2.60 -20.53 4.80
CA ILE A 68 2.52 -19.14 5.26
C ILE A 68 2.22 -19.08 6.76
N LEU A 69 3.02 -18.28 7.47
CA LEU A 69 2.79 -17.82 8.83
C LEU A 69 2.32 -16.38 8.82
N ILE A 70 1.25 -16.07 9.54
CA ILE A 70 0.72 -14.71 9.66
C ILE A 70 0.95 -14.22 11.09
N CYS A 71 1.87 -13.28 11.26
CA CYS A 71 2.17 -12.67 12.55
C CYS A 71 1.23 -11.49 12.83
N VAL A 72 0.82 -11.35 14.09
CA VAL A 72 0.16 -10.14 14.58
C VAL A 72 0.53 -9.84 16.02
N TYR A 73 0.76 -8.57 16.32
CA TYR A 73 1.01 -8.12 17.68
C TYR A 73 -0.29 -8.08 18.50
N ALA A 74 -0.30 -8.77 19.65
CA ALA A 74 -1.44 -8.77 20.57
C ALA A 74 -1.92 -7.35 20.97
N GLY A 75 -0.99 -6.42 21.17
CA GLY A 75 -1.33 -5.05 21.55
C GLY A 75 -1.96 -4.21 20.43
N ASP A 76 -1.82 -4.62 19.17
CA ASP A 76 -2.49 -3.97 18.03
C ASP A 76 -3.95 -4.44 17.91
N ILE A 77 -4.22 -5.70 18.27
CA ILE A 77 -5.58 -6.23 18.39
C ILE A 77 -6.31 -5.55 19.55
N GLU A 78 -5.65 -5.44 20.71
CA GLU A 78 -6.25 -4.83 21.91
C GLU A 78 -6.62 -3.35 21.70
N ARG A 79 -5.86 -2.63 20.87
CA ARG A 79 -6.11 -1.22 20.55
C ARG A 79 -6.98 -1.01 19.32
N ASN A 80 -7.53 -2.07 18.71
CA ASN A 80 -8.28 -2.02 17.46
C ASN A 80 -7.54 -1.23 16.38
N LYS A 81 -6.24 -1.49 16.22
CA LYS A 81 -5.41 -0.77 15.26
C LYS A 81 -6.01 -0.93 13.85
N ILE A 82 -6.22 0.20 13.19
CA ILE A 82 -6.82 0.25 11.86
C ILE A 82 -5.72 0.16 10.80
N ARG A 83 -5.94 -0.66 9.78
CA ARG A 83 -5.13 -0.68 8.56
C ARG A 83 -5.64 0.41 7.63
N GLY A 84 -4.81 1.43 7.39
CA GLY A 84 -5.22 2.65 6.66
C GLY A 84 -5.76 2.40 5.25
N ASP A 85 -5.25 1.38 4.54
CA ASP A 85 -5.65 1.09 3.16
C ASP A 85 -7.12 0.66 3.01
N TYR A 86 -7.59 -0.15 3.95
CA TYR A 86 -8.92 -0.77 3.90
C TYR A 86 -9.90 -0.17 4.92
N GLY A 87 -9.39 0.59 5.90
CA GLY A 87 -10.21 1.13 6.99
C GLY A 87 -10.74 0.05 7.96
N ILE A 88 -10.17 -1.15 7.95
CA ILE A 88 -10.55 -2.27 8.84
C ILE A 88 -9.48 -2.50 9.91
N THR A 89 -9.88 -3.11 11.02
CA THR A 89 -8.98 -3.48 12.13
C THR A 89 -8.06 -4.64 11.75
N TYR A 90 -6.90 -4.75 12.41
CA TYR A 90 -5.90 -5.78 12.11
C TYR A 90 -6.44 -7.22 12.27
N ASP A 91 -7.34 -7.47 13.22
CA ASP A 91 -7.99 -8.79 13.39
C ASP A 91 -8.88 -9.16 12.19
N MET A 92 -9.60 -8.18 11.64
CA MET A 92 -10.40 -8.36 10.43
C MET A 92 -9.53 -8.52 9.19
N ASP A 93 -8.41 -7.79 9.11
CA ASP A 93 -7.46 -7.91 8.01
C ASP A 93 -6.78 -9.28 7.96
N ILE A 94 -6.51 -9.92 9.11
CA ILE A 94 -5.99 -11.30 9.13
C ILE A 94 -7.01 -12.27 8.54
N LEU A 95 -8.29 -12.14 8.90
CA LEU A 95 -9.33 -13.00 8.35
C LEU A 95 -9.45 -12.83 6.83
N ARG A 96 -9.46 -11.58 6.37
CA ARG A 96 -9.44 -11.24 4.94
C ARG A 96 -8.21 -11.84 4.24
N LEU A 97 -7.02 -11.68 4.81
CA LEU A 97 -5.78 -12.20 4.26
C LEU A 97 -5.78 -13.73 4.18
N ILE A 98 -6.32 -14.42 5.19
CA ILE A 98 -6.46 -15.89 5.17
C ILE A 98 -7.38 -16.32 4.03
N ASP A 99 -8.54 -15.67 3.88
CA ASP A 99 -9.50 -16.01 2.83
C ASP A 99 -8.93 -15.75 1.43
N GLU A 100 -8.25 -14.62 1.24
CA GLU A 100 -7.58 -14.28 -0.03
C GLU A 100 -6.47 -15.27 -0.39
N LEU A 101 -5.53 -15.53 0.53
CA LEU A 101 -4.42 -16.44 0.28
C LEU A 101 -4.92 -17.88 0.00
N ARG A 102 -5.97 -18.33 0.68
CA ARG A 102 -6.63 -19.62 0.39
C ARG A 102 -7.29 -19.60 -0.99
N GLY A 103 -7.92 -18.50 -1.38
CA GLY A 103 -8.49 -18.30 -2.73
C GLY A 103 -7.44 -18.45 -3.84
N TYR A 104 -6.20 -18.05 -3.57
CA TYR A 104 -5.06 -18.25 -4.49
C TYR A 104 -4.42 -19.65 -4.42
N GLY A 105 -4.94 -20.55 -3.56
CA GLY A 105 -4.42 -21.90 -3.38
C GLY A 105 -3.13 -21.96 -2.55
N LEU A 106 -2.86 -20.94 -1.72
CA LEU A 106 -1.69 -20.90 -0.85
C LEU A 106 -1.98 -21.54 0.51
N SER A 107 -1.01 -22.29 1.03
CA SER A 107 -1.16 -23.03 2.28
C SER A 107 -0.89 -22.13 3.49
N ILE A 108 -1.93 -21.83 4.27
CA ILE A 108 -1.79 -21.16 5.57
C ILE A 108 -1.46 -22.20 6.63
N ASN A 109 -0.30 -22.08 7.27
CA ASN A 109 0.12 -22.96 8.37
C ASN A 109 -0.53 -22.53 9.69
N SER A 110 -0.28 -21.29 10.13
CA SER A 110 -0.78 -20.80 11.41
C SER A 110 -0.75 -19.27 11.53
N VAL A 111 -1.47 -18.77 12.53
CA VAL A 111 -1.40 -17.38 12.97
C VAL A 111 -0.54 -17.31 14.23
N VAL A 112 0.43 -16.39 14.26
CA VAL A 112 1.34 -16.20 15.38
C VAL A 112 0.98 -14.90 16.11
N ILE A 113 0.46 -15.03 17.32
CA ILE A 113 0.17 -13.88 18.19
C ILE A 113 1.45 -13.52 18.94
N THR A 114 2.08 -12.41 18.57
CA THR A 114 3.34 -11.96 19.16
C THR A 114 3.11 -11.06 20.37
N ARG A 115 4.05 -11.12 21.32
CA ARG A 115 4.02 -10.38 22.60
C ARG A 115 2.68 -10.56 23.34
N TYR A 116 2.18 -11.78 23.35
CA TYR A 116 0.94 -12.12 24.03
C TYR A 116 1.16 -12.20 25.54
N ASN A 117 0.30 -11.53 26.31
CA ASN A 117 0.35 -11.53 27.78
C ASN A 117 -1.07 -11.61 28.40
N GLY A 118 -2.01 -12.27 27.70
CA GLY A 118 -3.36 -12.51 28.23
C GLY A 118 -4.39 -11.41 27.94
N GLN A 119 -4.15 -10.55 26.96
CA GLN A 119 -5.05 -9.45 26.62
C GLN A 119 -6.47 -9.96 26.25
N PRO A 120 -7.57 -9.41 26.83
CA PRO A 120 -8.92 -9.95 26.65
C PRO A 120 -9.42 -9.97 25.20
N ALA A 121 -9.25 -8.88 24.43
CA ALA A 121 -9.73 -8.84 23.05
C ALA A 121 -8.95 -9.82 22.18
N THR A 122 -7.65 -9.93 22.43
CA THR A 122 -6.79 -10.92 21.76
C THR A 122 -7.22 -12.35 22.07
N LYS A 123 -7.61 -12.66 23.32
CA LYS A 123 -8.13 -13.99 23.69
C LYS A 123 -9.41 -14.34 22.92
N VAL A 124 -10.32 -13.38 22.73
CA VAL A 124 -11.52 -13.58 21.91
C VAL A 124 -11.15 -13.86 20.46
N PHE A 125 -10.18 -13.12 19.91
CA PHE A 125 -9.69 -13.33 18.55
C PHE A 125 -9.05 -14.72 18.36
N ILE A 126 -8.22 -15.16 19.31
CA ILE A 126 -7.63 -16.52 19.31
C ILE A 126 -8.75 -17.58 19.26
N ASN A 127 -9.74 -17.47 20.15
CA ASN A 127 -10.88 -18.40 20.15
C ASN A 127 -11.64 -18.41 18.82
N LYS A 128 -11.76 -17.25 18.16
CA LYS A 128 -12.43 -17.12 16.85
C LYS A 128 -11.65 -17.86 15.75
N LEU A 129 -10.32 -17.78 15.76
CA LEU A 129 -9.45 -18.49 14.82
C LEU A 129 -9.49 -20.00 15.06
N GLU A 130 -9.33 -20.45 16.31
CA GLU A 130 -9.33 -21.87 16.67
C GLU A 130 -10.66 -22.55 16.33
N ARG A 131 -11.81 -21.87 16.57
CA ARG A 131 -13.15 -22.36 16.18
C ARG A 131 -13.34 -22.50 14.66
N ARG A 132 -12.48 -21.87 13.85
CA ARG A 132 -12.44 -21.99 12.39
C ARG A 132 -11.32 -22.92 11.91
N ASN A 133 -10.78 -23.74 12.81
CA ASN A 133 -9.69 -24.69 12.55
C ASN A 133 -8.41 -24.01 12.03
N ILE A 134 -8.12 -22.79 12.52
CA ILE A 134 -6.86 -22.10 12.25
C ILE A 134 -5.97 -22.32 13.47
N LYS A 135 -4.79 -22.93 13.26
CA LYS A 135 -3.80 -23.14 14.33
C LYS A 135 -3.22 -21.79 14.76
N VAL A 136 -3.10 -21.59 16.08
CA VAL A 136 -2.61 -20.34 16.65
C VAL A 136 -1.44 -20.62 17.60
N TYR A 137 -0.33 -19.93 17.38
CA TYR A 137 0.83 -19.92 18.28
C TYR A 137 0.90 -18.61 19.04
N LYS A 138 1.43 -18.67 20.28
CA LYS A 138 1.57 -17.51 21.15
C LYS A 138 3.04 -17.32 21.45
N HIS A 139 3.59 -16.18 21.05
CA HIS A 139 4.94 -15.79 21.41
C HIS A 139 4.88 -14.73 22.51
N ALA A 140 5.67 -14.92 23.56
CA ALA A 140 5.83 -13.96 24.64
C ALA A 140 6.73 -12.80 24.21
N GLU A 141 6.72 -11.74 25.01
CA GLU A 141 7.73 -10.70 24.90
C GLU A 141 9.07 -11.21 25.44
N ILE A 142 10.15 -10.96 24.69
CA ILE A 142 11.52 -11.28 25.11
C ILE A 142 12.12 -10.01 25.67
N GLU A 143 12.42 -10.02 26.96
CA GLU A 143 13.05 -8.90 27.66
C GLU A 143 14.44 -8.60 27.06
N ASP A 144 14.77 -7.31 26.97
CA ASP A 144 16.02 -6.80 26.39
C ASP A 144 16.25 -7.09 24.89
N TYR A 145 15.20 -7.49 24.15
CA TYR A 145 15.29 -7.66 22.70
C TYR A 145 15.37 -6.31 21.97
N PRO A 146 16.30 -6.09 21.01
CA PRO A 146 17.25 -7.06 20.44
C PRO A 146 18.68 -6.99 21.02
N ILE A 147 18.90 -6.26 22.12
CA ILE A 147 20.24 -5.87 22.60
C ILE A 147 20.98 -7.03 23.27
N ASN A 148 20.30 -7.82 24.11
CA ASN A 148 20.94 -8.87 24.90
C ASN A 148 20.95 -10.22 24.17
N VAL A 149 21.86 -10.39 23.21
CA VAL A 149 21.94 -11.60 22.37
C VAL A 149 22.06 -12.89 23.19
N GLU A 150 22.80 -12.88 24.30
CA GLU A 150 22.98 -14.08 25.15
C GLU A 150 21.67 -14.54 25.78
N LYS A 151 20.86 -13.60 26.27
CA LYS A 151 19.52 -13.90 26.81
C LYS A 151 18.54 -14.27 25.71
N ILE A 152 18.58 -13.58 24.56
CA ILE A 152 17.69 -13.82 23.42
C ILE A 152 17.88 -15.24 22.89
N VAL A 153 19.12 -15.68 22.68
CA VAL A 153 19.45 -17.02 22.16
C VAL A 153 19.64 -18.01 23.32
N SER A 154 18.60 -18.15 24.13
CA SER A 154 18.57 -19.07 25.28
C SER A 154 17.16 -19.62 25.53
N GLU A 155 17.04 -20.56 26.47
CA GLU A 155 15.76 -21.08 26.97
C GLU A 155 14.87 -19.97 27.55
N ASP A 156 15.48 -18.94 28.14
CA ASP A 156 14.76 -17.78 28.72
C ASP A 156 14.42 -16.69 27.68
N GLY A 157 14.89 -16.84 26.45
CA GLY A 157 14.60 -15.95 25.32
C GLY A 157 13.73 -16.66 24.30
N PHE A 158 14.33 -17.10 23.19
CA PHE A 158 13.63 -17.82 22.15
C PHE A 158 13.02 -19.14 22.62
N GLY A 159 13.63 -19.87 23.56
CA GLY A 159 13.09 -21.13 24.07
C GLY A 159 11.77 -21.01 24.86
N LYS A 160 11.41 -19.80 25.32
CA LYS A 160 10.09 -19.55 25.94
C LYS A 160 8.93 -19.67 24.95
N ASN A 161 9.20 -19.42 23.67
CA ASN A 161 8.17 -19.52 22.65
C ASN A 161 8.07 -20.96 22.16
N GLU A 162 6.85 -21.37 21.82
CA GLU A 162 6.62 -22.70 21.27
C GLU A 162 7.16 -22.77 19.83
N TYR A 163 7.84 -23.85 19.49
CA TYR A 163 8.24 -24.12 18.12
C TYR A 163 7.02 -24.27 17.20
N ILE A 164 6.97 -23.48 16.15
CA ILE A 164 5.94 -23.56 15.12
C ILE A 164 6.27 -24.74 14.20
N GLU A 165 5.39 -25.72 14.17
CA GLU A 165 5.56 -26.92 13.37
C GLU A 165 5.30 -26.60 11.89
N THR A 166 6.39 -26.63 11.12
CA THR A 166 6.41 -26.38 9.67
C THR A 166 6.80 -27.65 8.92
N THR A 167 6.14 -27.89 7.79
CA THR A 167 6.30 -29.09 6.96
C THR A 167 7.01 -28.80 5.63
N LYS A 168 7.00 -27.56 5.18
CA LYS A 168 7.53 -27.17 3.87
C LYS A 168 8.90 -26.49 3.98
N PRO A 169 9.74 -26.58 2.92
CA PRO A 169 11.07 -26.00 2.93
C PRO A 169 11.05 -24.46 2.89
N ILE A 170 9.98 -23.84 2.40
CA ILE A 170 9.84 -22.38 2.39
C ILE A 170 8.73 -21.98 3.37
N VAL A 171 9.09 -21.20 4.38
CA VAL A 171 8.16 -20.65 5.35
C VAL A 171 8.08 -19.15 5.17
N VAL A 172 7.00 -18.70 4.56
CA VAL A 172 6.74 -17.28 4.29
C VAL A 172 6.12 -16.66 5.53
N VAL A 173 6.76 -15.63 6.08
CA VAL A 173 6.30 -14.94 7.28
C VAL A 173 5.79 -13.55 6.91
N THR A 174 4.49 -13.33 7.09
CA THR A 174 3.80 -12.08 6.71
C THR A 174 3.01 -11.49 7.89
N ALA A 175 2.47 -10.28 7.73
CA ALA A 175 1.66 -9.61 8.74
C ALA A 175 0.74 -8.54 8.13
N PRO A 176 -0.32 -8.10 8.84
CA PRO A 176 -1.16 -6.96 8.45
C PRO A 176 -0.39 -5.64 8.28
N GLY A 177 0.73 -5.47 9.00
CA GLY A 177 1.52 -4.25 8.99
C GLY A 177 2.85 -4.35 9.75
N PRO A 178 3.63 -3.25 9.78
CA PRO A 178 4.92 -3.20 10.46
C PRO A 178 4.78 -3.41 11.97
N GLY A 179 5.86 -3.85 12.61
CA GLY A 179 5.92 -4.04 14.07
C GLY A 179 5.17 -5.28 14.60
N SER A 180 4.63 -6.14 13.73
CA SER A 180 3.89 -7.35 14.12
C SER A 180 4.78 -8.53 14.57
N GLY A 181 6.11 -8.38 14.53
CA GLY A 181 7.07 -9.36 15.04
C GLY A 181 7.59 -10.41 14.03
N LYS A 182 7.47 -10.16 12.71
CA LYS A 182 7.91 -11.08 11.65
C LYS A 182 9.37 -11.54 11.79
N LEU A 183 10.31 -10.60 11.87
CA LEU A 183 11.74 -10.89 12.10
C LEU A 183 11.96 -11.75 13.34
N ALA A 184 11.38 -11.36 14.48
CA ALA A 184 11.53 -12.09 15.74
C ALA A 184 10.99 -13.51 15.65
N THR A 185 9.86 -13.73 14.96
CA THR A 185 9.33 -15.06 14.67
C THR A 185 10.26 -15.87 13.77
N CYS A 186 10.84 -15.28 12.73
CA CYS A 186 11.83 -15.97 11.88
C CYS A 186 13.05 -16.42 12.70
N LEU A 187 13.66 -15.52 13.46
CA LEU A 187 14.85 -15.82 14.26
C LEU A 187 14.56 -16.84 15.38
N ASN A 188 13.37 -16.77 15.98
CA ASN A 188 12.91 -17.78 16.95
C ASN A 188 12.81 -19.17 16.31
N GLN A 189 12.27 -19.27 15.10
CA GLN A 189 12.23 -20.53 14.37
C GLN A 189 13.63 -21.03 14.01
N LEU A 190 14.53 -20.16 13.57
CA LEU A 190 15.93 -20.54 13.34
C LEU A 190 16.58 -21.14 14.59
N TYR A 191 16.32 -20.56 15.76
CA TYR A 191 16.78 -21.11 17.04
C TYR A 191 16.26 -22.53 17.28
N HIS A 192 14.95 -22.76 17.14
CA HIS A 192 14.38 -24.09 17.35
C HIS A 192 14.81 -25.12 16.31
N GLU A 193 14.97 -24.73 15.04
CA GLU A 193 15.49 -25.62 14.00
C GLU A 193 16.93 -26.05 14.31
N SER A 194 17.77 -25.12 14.75
CA SER A 194 19.16 -25.40 15.18
C SER A 194 19.19 -26.36 16.37
N GLN A 195 18.32 -26.17 17.39
CA GLN A 195 18.19 -27.10 18.53
C GLN A 195 17.77 -28.51 18.10
N LYS A 196 17.04 -28.63 16.98
CA LYS A 196 16.61 -29.91 16.39
C LYS A 196 17.64 -30.50 15.42
N GLY A 197 18.76 -29.82 15.19
CA GLY A 197 19.83 -30.25 14.27
C GLY A 197 19.57 -29.95 12.80
N ASN A 198 18.54 -29.18 12.47
CA ASN A 198 18.23 -28.78 11.10
C ASN A 198 18.99 -27.51 10.71
N VAL A 199 19.40 -27.42 9.45
CA VAL A 199 20.07 -26.24 8.89
C VAL A 199 19.02 -25.30 8.33
N ALA A 200 18.60 -24.31 9.13
CA ALA A 200 17.64 -23.29 8.72
C ALA A 200 18.30 -21.97 8.34
N GLY A 201 17.76 -21.32 7.30
CA GLY A 201 18.16 -20.00 6.83
C GLY A 201 17.07 -18.96 7.09
N TYR A 202 17.48 -17.70 7.14
CA TYR A 202 16.59 -16.54 7.19
C TYR A 202 16.87 -15.65 5.97
N SER A 203 15.84 -15.08 5.33
CA SER A 203 16.01 -14.05 4.31
C SER A 203 14.87 -13.05 4.34
N LYS A 204 15.10 -11.87 3.78
CA LYS A 204 14.13 -10.77 3.76
C LYS A 204 13.70 -10.46 2.32
N PHE A 205 12.40 -10.46 2.10
CA PHE A 205 11.78 -10.02 0.85
C PHE A 205 11.18 -8.63 1.03
N GLU A 206 11.82 -7.63 0.45
CA GLU A 206 11.29 -6.27 0.35
C GLU A 206 11.45 -5.76 -1.07
N THR A 207 10.41 -5.12 -1.59
CA THR A 207 10.44 -4.56 -2.95
C THR A 207 11.23 -3.24 -2.99
N PHE A 208 11.15 -2.45 -1.93
CA PHE A 208 11.79 -1.13 -1.83
C PHE A 208 12.54 -0.98 -0.50
N PRO A 209 13.66 -0.23 -0.47
CA PRO A 209 14.32 0.37 -1.64
C PRO A 209 14.91 -0.69 -2.60
N VAL A 210 15.14 -0.31 -3.85
CA VAL A 210 15.71 -1.19 -4.86
C VAL A 210 17.24 -1.11 -4.77
N TRP A 211 17.84 -2.16 -4.21
CA TRP A 211 19.24 -2.16 -3.79
C TRP A 211 20.25 -1.89 -4.92
N ASN A 212 19.94 -2.33 -6.15
CA ASN A 212 20.80 -2.16 -7.33
C ASN A 212 20.44 -0.94 -8.18
N VAL A 213 19.59 -0.05 -7.67
CA VAL A 213 19.25 1.23 -8.29
C VAL A 213 19.88 2.35 -7.45
N PRO A 214 20.42 3.43 -8.05
CA PRO A 214 21.09 4.49 -7.30
C PRO A 214 20.24 5.12 -6.20
N LEU A 215 20.88 5.60 -5.13
CA LEU A 215 20.22 6.23 -3.99
C LEU A 215 19.31 7.40 -4.41
N LYS A 216 19.83 8.26 -5.29
CA LYS A 216 19.13 9.46 -5.79
C LYS A 216 18.20 9.19 -6.97
N HIS A 217 17.99 7.93 -7.32
CA HIS A 217 17.06 7.59 -8.38
C HIS A 217 15.62 7.88 -7.92
N PRO A 218 14.77 8.52 -8.75
CA PRO A 218 13.37 8.83 -8.39
C PRO A 218 12.59 7.63 -7.84
N LEU A 219 12.86 6.40 -8.30
CA LEU A 219 12.25 5.17 -7.78
C LEU A 219 12.49 4.97 -6.28
N ASN A 220 13.73 5.11 -5.84
CA ASN A 220 14.07 4.97 -4.41
C ASN A 220 13.55 6.16 -3.61
N ILE A 221 13.63 7.37 -4.17
CA ILE A 221 13.10 8.57 -3.53
C ILE A 221 11.56 8.49 -3.38
N ALA A 222 10.85 7.89 -4.34
CA ALA A 222 9.41 7.68 -4.26
C ALA A 222 9.01 6.72 -3.13
N TYR A 223 9.85 5.72 -2.83
CA TYR A 223 9.68 4.89 -1.64
C TYR A 223 9.84 5.72 -0.37
N GLU A 224 10.88 6.54 -0.29
CA GLU A 224 11.10 7.42 0.85
C GLU A 224 9.93 8.41 1.06
N ALA A 225 9.41 8.97 -0.03
CA ALA A 225 8.21 9.79 -0.03
C ALA A 225 6.97 9.03 0.47
N ALA A 226 6.92 7.71 0.28
CA ALA A 226 5.83 6.86 0.74
C ALA A 226 5.96 6.41 2.21
N THR A 227 7.12 6.61 2.83
CA THR A 227 7.44 6.16 4.20
C THR A 227 7.89 7.30 5.12
N VAL A 228 7.59 8.55 4.75
CA VAL A 228 7.97 9.75 5.52
C VAL A 228 7.48 9.67 6.98
N ASP A 229 6.29 9.11 7.21
CA ASP A 229 5.71 8.86 8.53
C ASP A 229 6.45 7.78 9.33
N LEU A 230 7.03 6.79 8.64
CA LEU A 230 7.81 5.71 9.24
C LEU A 230 9.25 6.10 9.53
N LYS A 231 9.70 7.28 9.05
CA LYS A 231 11.08 7.78 9.16
C LYS A 231 12.11 6.79 8.59
N ASP A 232 11.69 6.01 7.60
CA ASP A 232 12.60 5.15 6.84
C ASP A 232 13.33 6.05 5.82
N VAL A 233 14.65 6.10 5.93
CA VAL A 233 15.51 6.94 5.10
C VAL A 233 16.46 6.06 4.32
N ASN A 234 16.46 6.23 2.99
CA ASN A 234 17.36 5.47 2.13
C ASN A 234 18.82 5.89 2.37
N MET A 235 19.73 4.94 2.32
CA MET A 235 21.16 5.18 2.46
C MET A 235 21.98 4.13 1.71
N ILE A 236 23.28 4.40 1.57
CA ILE A 236 24.21 3.42 1.05
C ILE A 236 24.46 2.36 2.12
N ASP A 237 24.39 1.10 1.71
CA ASP A 237 24.79 -0.04 2.55
C ASP A 237 26.31 -0.04 2.68
N SER A 238 26.82 0.54 3.77
CA SER A 238 28.25 0.59 4.06
C SER A 238 28.85 -0.81 4.24
N PHE A 239 28.09 -1.77 4.78
CA PHE A 239 28.57 -3.14 4.97
C PHE A 239 28.79 -3.84 3.62
N HIS A 240 27.89 -3.65 2.67
CA HIS A 240 28.03 -4.22 1.32
C HIS A 240 29.22 -3.59 0.58
N PHE A 241 29.41 -2.27 0.76
CA PHE A 241 30.55 -1.57 0.20
C PHE A 241 31.88 -2.06 0.80
N ASP A 242 31.98 -2.20 2.12
CA ASP A 242 33.20 -2.67 2.79
C ASP A 242 33.55 -4.12 2.42
N ALA A 243 32.54 -4.99 2.28
CA ALA A 243 32.74 -6.40 1.96
C ALA A 243 33.08 -6.66 0.48
N TYR A 244 32.46 -5.92 -0.44
CA TYR A 244 32.51 -6.23 -1.87
C TYR A 244 32.98 -5.09 -2.77
N ASN A 245 33.21 -3.90 -2.21
CA ASN A 245 33.50 -2.66 -2.95
C ASN A 245 32.42 -2.34 -4.01
N LYS A 246 31.17 -2.65 -3.69
CA LYS A 246 29.98 -2.43 -4.54
C LYS A 246 28.99 -1.55 -3.81
N VAL A 247 28.47 -0.55 -4.51
CA VAL A 247 27.44 0.35 -3.96
C VAL A 247 26.09 -0.36 -4.05
N ALA A 248 25.41 -0.46 -2.91
CA ALA A 248 24.02 -0.94 -2.82
C ALA A 248 23.21 0.04 -1.96
N VAL A 249 21.91 0.12 -2.22
CA VAL A 249 20.98 0.96 -1.46
C VAL A 249 20.20 0.11 -0.46
N ASN A 250 20.16 0.58 0.78
CA ASN A 250 19.33 0.03 1.84
C ASN A 250 18.69 1.21 2.60
N TYR A 251 18.17 0.99 3.80
CA TYR A 251 17.59 2.06 4.61
C TYR A 251 18.04 1.95 6.07
N ASN A 252 17.99 3.08 6.77
CA ASN A 252 18.54 3.26 8.13
C ASN A 252 18.24 2.11 9.09
N ARG A 253 16.98 1.70 9.21
CA ARG A 253 16.56 0.69 10.19
C ARG A 253 17.26 -0.66 9.99
N ASP A 254 17.37 -1.12 8.75
CA ASP A 254 17.98 -2.40 8.42
C ASP A 254 19.50 -2.32 8.57
N VAL A 255 20.13 -1.23 8.13
CA VAL A 255 21.57 -0.98 8.29
C VAL A 255 21.95 -0.93 9.78
N GLU A 256 21.18 -0.20 10.60
CA GLU A 256 21.42 -0.09 12.05
C GLU A 256 21.21 -1.41 12.79
N THR A 257 20.23 -2.22 12.36
CA THR A 257 19.89 -3.49 13.03
C THR A 257 20.75 -4.66 12.56
N PHE A 258 21.37 -4.57 11.37
CA PHE A 258 22.13 -5.65 10.75
C PHE A 258 23.20 -6.27 11.66
N PRO A 259 24.07 -5.51 12.37
CA PRO A 259 25.08 -6.10 13.25
C PRO A 259 24.49 -7.00 14.34
N VAL A 260 23.32 -6.62 14.85
CA VAL A 260 22.61 -7.38 15.89
C VAL A 260 22.01 -8.66 15.31
N ILE A 261 21.38 -8.57 14.12
CA ILE A 261 20.84 -9.74 13.42
C ILE A 261 21.95 -10.73 13.07
N LYS A 262 23.07 -10.23 12.52
CA LYS A 262 24.25 -11.03 12.19
C LYS A 262 24.73 -11.81 13.41
N ARG A 263 24.90 -11.13 14.55
CA ARG A 263 25.34 -11.77 15.81
C ARG A 263 24.33 -12.80 16.34
N ILE A 264 23.03 -12.55 16.21
CA ILE A 264 21.99 -13.52 16.61
C ILE A 264 22.08 -14.78 15.74
N ILE A 265 22.19 -14.64 14.42
CA ILE A 265 22.30 -15.76 13.47
C ILE A 265 23.57 -16.57 13.77
N GLU A 266 24.70 -15.91 14.01
CA GLU A 266 25.97 -16.57 14.35
C GLU A 266 25.87 -17.33 15.67
N LYS A 267 25.21 -16.76 16.67
CA LYS A 267 24.99 -17.42 17.96
C LYS A 267 24.07 -18.64 17.84
N ILE A 268 23.03 -18.56 17.02
CA ILE A 268 22.10 -19.67 16.77
C ILE A 268 22.79 -20.81 16.02
N THR A 269 23.57 -20.49 14.99
CA THR A 269 24.17 -21.47 14.07
C THR A 269 25.53 -21.98 14.52
N GLY A 270 26.20 -21.26 15.43
CA GLY A 270 27.57 -21.55 15.86
C GLY A 270 28.63 -21.35 14.78
N LYS A 271 28.28 -20.65 13.68
CA LYS A 271 29.13 -20.42 12.50
C LYS A 271 29.10 -18.94 12.14
N GLU A 272 30.08 -18.49 11.37
CA GLU A 272 30.05 -17.15 10.78
C GLU A 272 28.82 -17.00 9.87
N SER A 273 28.19 -15.83 9.91
CA SER A 273 27.03 -15.53 9.08
C SER A 273 27.42 -15.50 7.61
N VAL A 274 26.58 -16.11 6.77
CA VAL A 274 26.70 -15.99 5.30
C VAL A 274 26.41 -14.56 4.81
N TYR A 275 25.72 -13.75 5.62
CA TYR A 275 25.40 -12.37 5.31
C TYR A 275 26.51 -11.45 5.82
N GLN A 276 27.13 -10.72 4.89
CA GLN A 276 28.09 -9.66 5.20
C GLN A 276 27.46 -8.28 5.17
N SER A 277 26.22 -8.16 4.66
CA SER A 277 25.45 -6.92 4.59
C SER A 277 23.93 -7.18 4.65
N PRO A 278 23.09 -6.18 5.00
CA PRO A 278 21.65 -6.30 4.85
C PRO A 278 21.21 -6.47 3.39
N THR A 279 22.01 -6.01 2.41
CA THR A 279 21.79 -6.32 0.99
C THR A 279 21.88 -7.83 0.71
N ASP A 280 22.84 -8.55 1.30
CA ASP A 280 22.97 -10.02 1.12
C ASP A 280 21.78 -10.79 1.74
N MET A 281 21.27 -10.26 2.87
CA MET A 281 20.11 -10.79 3.59
C MET A 281 18.82 -10.66 2.77
N GLY A 282 18.78 -9.67 1.87
CA GLY A 282 17.69 -9.46 0.93
C GLY A 282 17.65 -10.50 -0.19
N VAL A 283 16.45 -10.75 -0.71
CA VAL A 283 16.24 -11.57 -1.92
C VAL A 283 15.68 -10.78 -3.12
N ASN A 284 15.61 -9.46 -3.03
CA ASN A 284 14.92 -8.63 -4.02
C ASN A 284 15.61 -8.63 -5.40
N ARG A 285 14.85 -8.92 -6.45
CA ARG A 285 15.26 -8.86 -7.87
C ARG A 285 14.45 -7.84 -8.68
N VAL A 286 13.66 -6.97 -8.05
CA VAL A 286 12.77 -6.05 -8.77
C VAL A 286 13.51 -5.16 -9.77
N GLY A 287 14.71 -4.66 -9.44
CA GLY A 287 15.47 -3.78 -10.34
C GLY A 287 15.82 -4.40 -11.69
N PHE A 288 15.85 -5.74 -11.79
CA PHE A 288 16.17 -6.44 -13.05
C PHE A 288 14.99 -6.53 -14.02
N GLY A 289 13.77 -6.27 -13.53
CA GLY A 289 12.57 -6.14 -14.36
C GLY A 289 12.44 -4.78 -15.05
N ILE A 290 13.28 -3.79 -14.73
CA ILE A 290 13.23 -2.47 -15.37
C ILE A 290 13.72 -2.60 -16.82
N THR A 291 12.87 -2.21 -17.77
CA THR A 291 13.14 -2.26 -19.22
C THR A 291 13.26 -0.87 -19.85
N ASP A 292 12.63 0.14 -19.26
CA ASP A 292 12.74 1.55 -19.65
C ASP A 292 12.82 2.42 -18.38
N ASP A 293 14.03 2.87 -18.09
CA ASP A 293 14.34 3.64 -16.89
C ASP A 293 13.71 5.04 -16.90
N GLU A 294 13.60 5.69 -18.07
CA GLU A 294 12.99 7.02 -18.18
C GLU A 294 11.50 6.99 -17.82
N VAL A 295 10.80 5.92 -18.25
CA VAL A 295 9.39 5.69 -17.90
C VAL A 295 9.22 5.47 -16.40
N VAL A 296 10.10 4.68 -15.78
CA VAL A 296 10.11 4.45 -14.32
C VAL A 296 10.41 5.73 -13.55
N GLN A 297 11.37 6.54 -14.00
CA GLN A 297 11.70 7.82 -13.39
C GLN A 297 10.52 8.79 -13.41
N GLU A 298 9.86 8.95 -14.56
CA GLU A 298 8.70 9.85 -14.68
C GLU A 298 7.53 9.38 -13.80
N ALA A 299 7.22 8.08 -13.82
CA ALA A 299 6.17 7.52 -12.99
C ALA A 299 6.45 7.69 -11.48
N SER A 300 7.71 7.51 -11.09
CA SER A 300 8.16 7.73 -9.70
C SER A 300 8.07 9.20 -9.28
N LYS A 301 8.41 10.14 -10.16
CA LYS A 301 8.23 11.59 -9.91
C LYS A 301 6.76 11.95 -9.68
N GLN A 302 5.85 11.41 -10.49
CA GLN A 302 4.41 11.61 -10.30
C GLN A 302 3.92 11.02 -8.96
N GLU A 303 4.45 9.87 -8.54
CA GLU A 303 4.16 9.30 -7.21
C GLU A 303 4.65 10.21 -6.07
N ILE A 304 5.83 10.83 -6.20
CA ILE A 304 6.35 11.78 -5.19
C ILE A 304 5.39 12.96 -5.02
N ILE A 305 4.91 13.56 -6.12
CA ILE A 305 3.92 14.65 -6.07
C ILE A 305 2.61 14.17 -5.41
N ARG A 306 2.19 12.94 -5.71
CA ARG A 306 1.00 12.33 -5.10
C ARG A 306 1.16 12.19 -3.59
N ARG A 307 2.34 11.73 -3.13
CA ARG A 307 2.68 11.62 -1.70
C ARG A 307 2.72 12.97 -1.01
N TYR A 308 3.25 14.00 -1.66
CA TYR A 308 3.18 15.37 -1.16
C TYR A 308 1.76 15.83 -0.83
N PHE A 309 0.82 15.69 -1.78
CA PHE A 309 -0.58 16.07 -1.54
C PHE A 309 -1.20 15.23 -0.42
N GLN A 310 -0.95 13.92 -0.41
CA GLN A 310 -1.44 13.03 0.64
C GLN A 310 -0.95 13.46 2.03
N THR A 311 0.36 13.64 2.21
CA THR A 311 0.96 14.06 3.48
C THR A 311 0.45 15.42 3.92
N ALA A 312 0.29 16.37 3.00
CA ALA A 312 -0.28 17.68 3.31
C ALA A 312 -1.75 17.59 3.78
N CYS A 313 -2.57 16.76 3.14
CA CYS A 313 -3.94 16.49 3.57
C CYS A 313 -3.98 15.78 4.93
N ASP A 314 -3.12 14.79 5.16
CA ASP A 314 -3.05 14.05 6.41
C ASP A 314 -2.63 14.96 7.58
N PHE A 315 -1.71 15.90 7.34
CA PHE A 315 -1.35 16.92 8.33
C PHE A 315 -2.53 17.83 8.64
N LYS A 316 -3.27 18.27 7.61
CA LYS A 316 -4.49 19.08 7.78
C LYS A 316 -5.60 18.34 8.55
N LYS A 317 -5.63 17.01 8.47
CA LYS A 317 -6.51 16.11 9.22
C LYS A 317 -5.99 15.76 10.62
N GLY A 318 -4.78 16.19 10.99
CA GLY A 318 -4.16 15.85 12.27
C GLY A 318 -3.69 14.39 12.38
N LEU A 319 -3.44 13.73 11.25
CA LEU A 319 -3.03 12.32 11.18
C LEU A 319 -1.50 12.14 11.12
N THR A 320 -0.76 13.21 10.82
CA THR A 320 0.71 13.22 10.78
C THR A 320 1.25 14.53 11.34
N ASP A 321 2.54 14.58 11.61
CA ASP A 321 3.23 15.72 12.23
C ASP A 321 3.82 16.70 11.20
N GLU A 322 4.30 17.83 11.69
CA GLU A 322 4.92 18.87 10.84
C GLU A 322 6.26 18.39 10.25
N ASP A 323 6.97 17.51 10.97
CA ASP A 323 8.22 16.90 10.49
C ASP A 323 7.99 16.13 9.18
N ALA A 324 6.90 15.37 9.09
CA ALA A 324 6.54 14.66 7.86
C ALA A 324 6.29 15.62 6.69
N VAL A 325 5.60 16.74 6.92
CA VAL A 325 5.35 17.75 5.90
C VAL A 325 6.65 18.41 5.44
N ASN A 326 7.55 18.73 6.37
CA ASN A 326 8.84 19.31 6.04
C ASN A 326 9.71 18.33 5.25
N ARG A 327 9.72 17.05 5.63
CA ARG A 327 10.48 16.02 4.91
C ARG A 327 9.98 15.82 3.48
N ILE A 328 8.66 15.74 3.25
CA ILE A 328 8.15 15.54 1.89
C ILE A 328 8.39 16.76 0.99
N LYS A 329 8.40 17.98 1.55
CA LYS A 329 8.79 19.20 0.81
C LYS A 329 10.26 19.17 0.40
N LEU A 330 11.16 18.78 1.32
CA LEU A 330 12.59 18.62 1.01
C LEU A 330 12.81 17.56 -0.06
N ILE A 331 12.08 16.45 -0.01
CA ILE A 331 12.12 15.41 -1.05
C ILE A 331 11.74 16.00 -2.41
N MET A 332 10.64 16.77 -2.49
CA MET A 332 10.24 17.42 -3.74
C MET A 332 11.32 18.36 -4.29
N GLU A 333 11.93 19.17 -3.42
CA GLU A 333 13.02 20.08 -3.80
C GLU A 333 14.26 19.31 -4.31
N GLU A 334 14.63 18.21 -3.66
CA GLU A 334 15.79 17.39 -4.04
C GLU A 334 15.66 16.82 -5.46
N VAL A 335 14.45 16.43 -5.86
CA VAL A 335 14.17 15.94 -7.23
C VAL A 335 13.72 17.05 -8.20
N GLY A 336 13.72 18.30 -7.76
CA GLY A 336 13.36 19.46 -8.59
C GLY A 336 11.89 19.48 -9.03
N LEU A 337 10.99 18.92 -8.23
CA LEU A 337 9.57 18.85 -8.52
C LEU A 337 8.78 19.98 -7.85
N ARG A 338 7.70 20.37 -8.51
CA ARG A 338 6.68 21.29 -8.01
C ARG A 338 5.30 20.65 -8.08
N PRO A 339 4.34 21.07 -7.23
CA PRO A 339 2.99 20.52 -7.26
C PRO A 339 2.34 20.64 -8.65
N GLU A 340 2.63 21.73 -9.37
CA GLU A 340 2.10 22.04 -10.71
C GLU A 340 2.65 21.13 -11.81
N ASP A 341 3.72 20.37 -11.56
CA ASP A 341 4.25 19.40 -12.53
C ASP A 341 3.29 18.20 -12.69
N ARG A 342 2.31 18.04 -11.79
CA ARG A 342 1.11 17.23 -12.02
C ARG A 342 0.11 18.05 -12.83
N LYS A 343 -0.04 17.73 -14.11
CA LYS A 343 -0.81 18.50 -15.12
C LYS A 343 -2.23 18.90 -14.72
N VAL A 344 -2.92 18.09 -13.93
CA VAL A 344 -4.31 18.35 -13.48
C VAL A 344 -4.42 19.38 -12.35
N VAL A 345 -3.32 19.76 -11.71
CA VAL A 345 -3.34 20.72 -10.59
C VAL A 345 -3.74 22.11 -11.08
N THR A 346 -3.00 22.67 -12.04
CA THR A 346 -3.24 24.05 -12.51
C THR A 346 -4.67 24.24 -13.05
N PRO A 347 -5.20 23.39 -13.94
CA PRO A 347 -6.56 23.54 -14.48
C PRO A 347 -7.65 23.50 -13.38
N ALA A 348 -7.51 22.65 -12.36
CA ALA A 348 -8.46 22.59 -11.25
C ALA A 348 -8.49 23.92 -10.48
N HIS A 349 -7.32 24.45 -10.14
CA HIS A 349 -7.18 25.70 -9.36
C HIS A 349 -7.58 26.93 -10.17
N GLU A 350 -7.27 27.00 -11.46
CA GLU A 350 -7.72 28.10 -12.33
C GLU A 350 -9.24 28.14 -12.49
N TYR A 351 -9.87 26.98 -12.66
CA TYR A 351 -11.32 26.92 -12.76
C TYR A 351 -12.03 27.21 -11.44
N ALA A 352 -11.45 26.81 -10.29
CA ALA A 352 -11.96 27.21 -8.98
C ALA A 352 -11.89 28.73 -8.78
N LYS A 353 -10.79 29.39 -9.17
CA LYS A 353 -10.65 30.85 -9.08
C LYS A 353 -11.67 31.61 -9.92
N THR A 354 -11.94 31.14 -11.13
CA THR A 354 -12.91 31.79 -12.06
C THR A 354 -14.36 31.48 -11.70
N SER A 355 -14.61 30.36 -11.01
CA SER A 355 -15.94 29.92 -10.59
C SER A 355 -16.29 30.29 -9.14
N GLN A 356 -15.39 30.96 -8.43
CA GLN A 356 -15.63 31.37 -7.04
C GLN A 356 -16.81 32.35 -7.01
N ALA A 357 -17.93 31.91 -6.44
CA ALA A 357 -19.07 32.76 -6.16
C ALA A 357 -18.76 33.70 -4.98
N ALA A 358 -19.67 34.64 -4.66
CA ALA A 358 -19.58 35.48 -3.46
C ALA A 358 -19.66 34.71 -2.12
N SER A 359 -19.63 33.38 -2.16
CA SER A 359 -19.58 32.51 -0.99
C SER A 359 -18.21 32.58 -0.31
N THR A 360 -18.21 32.47 1.01
CA THR A 360 -17.01 32.33 1.85
C THR A 360 -16.40 30.93 1.77
N GLU A 361 -17.17 29.93 1.36
CA GLU A 361 -16.68 28.55 1.21
C GLU A 361 -15.88 28.36 -0.09
N PRO A 362 -14.81 27.53 -0.06
CA PRO A 362 -14.00 27.29 -1.24
C PRO A 362 -14.79 26.54 -2.31
N MET A 363 -14.73 27.02 -3.56
CA MET A 363 -15.33 26.31 -4.70
C MET A 363 -14.59 24.99 -4.96
N ALA A 364 -15.27 23.87 -4.70
CA ALA A 364 -14.75 22.54 -4.99
C ALA A 364 -14.76 22.30 -6.51
N VAL A 365 -13.57 22.03 -7.06
CA VAL A 365 -13.35 21.73 -8.48
C VAL A 365 -12.42 20.54 -8.58
N ILE A 366 -12.73 19.62 -9.49
CA ILE A 366 -11.85 18.52 -9.86
C ILE A 366 -11.48 18.67 -11.33
N ALA A 367 -10.20 18.54 -11.65
CA ALA A 367 -9.73 18.30 -13.01
C ALA A 367 -9.31 16.84 -13.17
N ILE A 368 -9.58 16.26 -14.34
CA ILE A 368 -9.20 14.90 -14.72
C ILE A 368 -8.46 14.92 -16.05
N GLU A 369 -7.31 14.24 -16.12
CA GLU A 369 -6.57 13.93 -17.36
C GLU A 369 -6.90 12.50 -17.75
N LEU A 370 -7.50 12.34 -18.93
CA LEU A 370 -7.88 11.06 -19.52
C LEU A 370 -6.68 10.36 -20.17
N PRO A 371 -6.78 9.06 -20.53
CA PRO A 371 -5.70 8.33 -21.19
C PRO A 371 -5.22 8.92 -22.53
N ASP A 372 -6.06 9.72 -23.20
CA ASP A 372 -5.75 10.47 -24.42
C ASP A 372 -5.11 11.86 -24.13
N GLN A 373 -4.81 12.15 -22.87
CA GLN A 373 -4.21 13.39 -22.36
C GLN A 373 -5.11 14.63 -22.41
N VAL A 374 -6.42 14.46 -22.70
CA VAL A 374 -7.36 15.56 -22.59
C VAL A 374 -7.69 15.82 -21.12
N ILE A 375 -7.68 17.10 -20.75
CA ILE A 375 -8.02 17.57 -19.41
C ILE A 375 -9.44 18.12 -19.42
N LEU A 376 -10.28 17.58 -18.55
CA LEU A 376 -11.65 18.02 -18.31
C LEU A 376 -11.79 18.47 -16.87
N THR A 377 -12.77 19.33 -16.60
CA THR A 377 -13.04 19.83 -15.25
C THR A 377 -14.50 19.63 -14.87
N GLY A 378 -14.74 19.50 -13.57
CA GLY A 378 -16.06 19.48 -12.96
C GLY A 378 -16.05 20.30 -11.68
N ARG A 379 -17.14 21.02 -11.41
CA ARG A 379 -17.27 21.85 -10.20
C ARG A 379 -18.53 21.45 -9.44
N THR A 380 -18.53 21.70 -8.14
CA THR A 380 -19.75 21.60 -7.35
C THR A 380 -20.80 22.58 -7.88
N SER A 381 -22.03 22.09 -7.96
CA SER A 381 -23.23 22.81 -8.39
C SER A 381 -24.32 22.67 -7.34
N GLN A 382 -25.50 23.23 -7.61
CA GLN A 382 -26.68 23.01 -6.76
C GLN A 382 -27.20 21.57 -6.82
N LEU A 383 -26.93 20.84 -7.91
CA LEU A 383 -27.45 19.49 -8.12
C LEU A 383 -26.50 18.40 -7.60
N MET A 384 -25.21 18.56 -7.87
CA MET A 384 -24.21 17.52 -7.60
C MET A 384 -22.85 18.11 -7.27
N ASP A 385 -22.00 17.30 -6.63
CA ASP A 385 -20.63 17.67 -6.31
C ASP A 385 -19.68 17.60 -7.51
N ALA A 386 -18.46 18.09 -7.29
CA ALA A 386 -17.40 18.10 -8.29
C ALA A 386 -16.99 16.70 -8.79
N SER A 387 -17.08 15.67 -7.94
CA SER A 387 -16.72 14.29 -8.27
C SER A 387 -17.69 13.70 -9.29
N ALA A 388 -18.99 13.87 -9.04
CA ALA A 388 -20.04 13.48 -9.96
C ALA A 388 -19.94 14.26 -11.28
N ALA A 389 -19.77 15.59 -11.20
CA ALA A 389 -19.71 16.46 -12.37
C ALA A 389 -18.54 16.10 -13.30
N VAL A 390 -17.34 15.88 -12.76
CA VAL A 390 -16.15 15.59 -13.58
C VAL A 390 -16.26 14.22 -14.26
N VAL A 391 -16.85 13.23 -13.58
CA VAL A 391 -17.08 11.89 -14.16
C VAL A 391 -18.09 11.95 -15.30
N LEU A 392 -19.21 12.68 -15.13
CA LEU A 392 -20.18 12.87 -16.21
C LEU A 392 -19.56 13.58 -17.42
N ASN A 393 -18.76 14.63 -17.19
CA ASN A 393 -18.07 15.35 -18.25
C ASN A 393 -17.07 14.45 -19.00
N ALA A 394 -16.33 13.63 -18.26
CA ALA A 394 -15.39 12.66 -18.82
C ALA A 394 -16.07 11.63 -19.73
N ILE A 395 -17.14 10.98 -19.25
CA ILE A 395 -17.84 9.98 -20.06
C ILE A 395 -18.59 10.58 -21.25
N LYS A 396 -19.10 11.83 -21.15
CA LYS A 396 -19.67 12.55 -22.30
C LYS A 396 -18.63 12.76 -23.38
N TYR A 397 -17.44 13.23 -23.01
CA TYR A 397 -16.33 13.42 -23.94
C TYR A 397 -15.92 12.11 -24.62
N LEU A 398 -15.73 11.03 -23.85
CA LEU A 398 -15.37 9.71 -24.37
C LEU A 398 -16.45 9.09 -25.27
N ALA A 399 -17.71 9.45 -25.05
CA ALA A 399 -18.85 9.03 -25.86
C ALA A 399 -19.12 9.96 -27.06
N HIS A 400 -18.34 11.03 -27.24
CA HIS A 400 -18.58 12.09 -28.22
C HIS A 400 -19.98 12.73 -28.10
N ILE A 401 -20.48 12.84 -26.87
CA ILE A 401 -21.74 13.49 -26.54
C ILE A 401 -21.48 14.96 -26.28
N SER A 402 -22.24 15.83 -26.94
CA SER A 402 -22.13 17.28 -26.79
C SER A 402 -22.47 17.73 -25.36
N ASP A 403 -21.81 18.81 -24.91
CA ASP A 403 -21.91 19.24 -23.51
C ASP A 403 -23.31 19.75 -23.11
N ASP A 404 -24.07 20.25 -24.07
CA ASP A 404 -25.45 20.70 -23.89
C ASP A 404 -26.47 19.55 -23.75
N ILE A 405 -26.07 18.30 -23.99
CA ILE A 405 -26.96 17.13 -23.88
C ILE A 405 -26.94 16.59 -22.43
N PRO A 406 -28.07 16.67 -21.69
CA PRO A 406 -28.16 16.09 -20.36
C PRO A 406 -28.23 14.56 -20.44
N LEU A 407 -27.32 13.87 -19.74
CA LEU A 407 -27.36 12.41 -19.60
C LEU A 407 -28.48 11.94 -18.66
N LEU A 408 -28.76 12.76 -17.64
CA LEU A 408 -29.70 12.48 -16.58
C LEU A 408 -30.82 13.51 -16.62
N SER A 409 -32.06 13.04 -16.52
CA SER A 409 -33.21 13.94 -16.43
C SER A 409 -33.10 14.78 -15.16
N PRO A 410 -33.24 16.12 -15.24
CA PRO A 410 -33.27 16.99 -14.06
C PRO A 410 -34.30 16.54 -13.02
N LEU A 411 -35.45 16.04 -13.47
CA LEU A 411 -36.52 15.53 -12.59
C LEU A 411 -36.05 14.34 -11.73
N VAL A 412 -35.22 13.45 -12.29
CA VAL A 412 -34.65 12.31 -11.55
C VAL A 412 -33.68 12.82 -10.49
N LEU A 413 -32.78 13.74 -10.86
CA LEU A 413 -31.81 14.31 -9.93
C LEU A 413 -32.51 15.05 -8.78
N GLU A 414 -33.45 15.93 -9.09
CA GLU A 414 -34.25 16.68 -8.11
C GLU A 414 -35.07 15.76 -7.20
N THR A 415 -35.54 14.62 -7.70
CA THR A 415 -36.26 13.63 -6.88
C THR A 415 -35.31 13.00 -5.85
N ILE A 416 -34.08 12.66 -6.22
CA ILE A 416 -33.08 12.11 -5.29
C ILE A 416 -32.66 13.19 -4.27
N GLN A 417 -32.44 14.44 -4.70
CA GLN A 417 -32.19 15.55 -3.77
C GLN A 417 -33.37 15.79 -2.82
N GLY A 418 -34.60 15.68 -3.33
CA GLY A 418 -35.83 15.78 -2.54
C GLY A 418 -35.94 14.67 -1.49
N LEU A 419 -35.52 13.44 -1.81
CA LEU A 419 -35.42 12.35 -0.85
C LEU A 419 -34.44 12.71 0.28
N LYS A 420 -33.24 13.20 -0.06
CA LYS A 420 -32.21 13.57 0.92
C LYS A 420 -32.68 14.69 1.85
N SER A 421 -33.19 15.78 1.28
CA SER A 421 -33.61 16.97 2.04
C SER A 421 -34.91 16.74 2.82
N LYS A 422 -35.95 16.18 2.20
CA LYS A 422 -37.31 16.13 2.79
C LYS A 422 -37.57 14.85 3.59
N ALA A 423 -37.10 13.70 3.14
CA ALA A 423 -37.41 12.41 3.77
C ALA A 423 -36.32 11.94 4.73
N LEU A 424 -35.05 12.15 4.37
CA LEU A 424 -33.90 11.77 5.20
C LEU A 424 -33.39 12.92 6.08
N HIS A 425 -33.91 14.14 5.87
CA HIS A 425 -33.53 15.33 6.62
C HIS A 425 -32.01 15.61 6.63
N SER A 426 -31.35 15.27 5.52
CA SER A 426 -29.93 15.55 5.32
C SER A 426 -29.72 17.06 5.15
N SER A 427 -28.71 17.61 5.84
CA SER A 427 -28.24 18.97 5.61
C SER A 427 -27.48 19.13 4.29
N ILE A 428 -26.96 18.03 3.75
CA ILE A 428 -26.28 17.98 2.45
C ILE A 428 -27.23 17.31 1.46
N ASP A 429 -27.77 18.08 0.52
CA ASP A 429 -28.73 17.63 -0.49
C ASP A 429 -28.12 17.54 -1.90
N THR A 430 -26.87 17.96 -2.09
CA THR A 430 -26.12 17.71 -3.32
C THR A 430 -25.93 16.21 -3.54
N LEU A 431 -25.98 15.80 -4.80
CA LEU A 431 -25.78 14.41 -5.19
C LEU A 431 -24.30 14.07 -5.24
N ASN A 432 -23.94 12.95 -4.61
CA ASN A 432 -22.58 12.41 -4.65
C ASN A 432 -22.35 11.50 -5.86
N LEU A 433 -21.09 11.09 -6.08
CA LEU A 433 -20.74 10.27 -7.24
C LEU A 433 -21.51 8.94 -7.26
N ASN A 434 -21.69 8.29 -6.11
CA ASN A 434 -22.42 7.02 -6.04
C ASN A 434 -23.89 7.19 -6.47
N GLU A 435 -24.56 8.22 -5.95
CA GLU A 435 -25.96 8.53 -6.30
C GLU A 435 -26.12 8.82 -7.79
N VAL A 436 -25.16 9.57 -8.38
CA VAL A 436 -25.16 9.88 -9.81
C VAL A 436 -24.87 8.66 -10.68
N LEU A 437 -23.96 7.78 -10.28
CA LEU A 437 -23.70 6.51 -10.99
C LEU A 437 -24.91 5.58 -10.95
N ILE A 438 -25.62 5.50 -9.82
CA ILE A 438 -26.88 4.75 -9.72
C ILE A 438 -27.92 5.36 -10.67
N ALA A 439 -28.11 6.68 -10.64
CA ALA A 439 -29.04 7.37 -11.55
C ALA A 439 -28.68 7.14 -13.04
N LEU A 440 -27.39 7.14 -13.39
CA LEU A 440 -26.89 6.84 -14.73
C LEU A 440 -27.20 5.41 -15.15
N SER A 441 -26.91 4.42 -14.30
CA SER A 441 -27.20 3.02 -14.59
C SER A 441 -28.69 2.76 -14.82
N ILE A 442 -29.58 3.41 -14.06
CA ILE A 442 -31.02 3.32 -14.26
C ILE A 442 -31.43 4.01 -15.56
N SER A 443 -30.86 5.20 -15.83
CA SER A 443 -31.17 5.97 -17.05
C SER A 443 -30.69 5.25 -18.32
N ALA A 444 -29.59 4.50 -18.26
CA ALA A 444 -29.07 3.70 -19.36
C ALA A 444 -30.07 2.63 -19.85
N VAL A 445 -31.05 2.22 -19.04
CA VAL A 445 -32.09 1.25 -19.44
C VAL A 445 -33.06 1.85 -20.47
N THR A 446 -33.33 3.16 -20.40
CA THR A 446 -34.39 3.81 -21.19
C THR A 446 -33.89 4.95 -22.07
N ASN A 447 -32.67 5.43 -21.86
CA ASN A 447 -32.04 6.49 -22.64
C ASN A 447 -30.78 5.94 -23.36
N PRO A 448 -30.84 5.74 -24.68
CA PRO A 448 -29.69 5.27 -25.47
C PRO A 448 -28.44 6.14 -25.31
N ILE A 449 -28.59 7.45 -25.13
CA ILE A 449 -27.45 8.37 -24.94
C ILE A 449 -26.78 8.10 -23.59
N ALA A 450 -27.57 7.89 -22.54
CA ALA A 450 -27.05 7.54 -21.22
C ALA A 450 -26.37 6.15 -21.22
N GLN A 451 -26.88 5.21 -22.03
CA GLN A 451 -26.24 3.91 -22.21
C GLN A 451 -24.85 4.02 -22.83
N VAL A 452 -24.71 4.79 -23.92
CA VAL A 452 -23.39 5.00 -24.55
C VAL A 452 -22.42 5.64 -23.56
N ALA A 453 -22.85 6.62 -22.76
CA ALA A 453 -22.01 7.22 -21.72
C ALA A 453 -21.64 6.21 -20.61
N TYR A 454 -22.58 5.39 -20.17
CA TYR A 454 -22.37 4.37 -19.14
C TYR A 454 -21.30 3.35 -19.56
N GLU A 455 -21.31 2.92 -20.82
CA GLU A 455 -20.31 1.99 -21.38
C GLU A 455 -18.88 2.56 -21.37
N LYS A 456 -18.72 3.89 -21.27
CA LYS A 456 -17.42 4.57 -21.19
C LYS A 456 -16.81 4.64 -19.79
N LEU A 457 -17.52 4.21 -18.74
CA LEU A 457 -16.98 4.21 -17.38
C LEU A 457 -15.69 3.38 -17.26
N ALA A 458 -15.59 2.26 -17.98
CA ALA A 458 -14.39 1.41 -17.97
C ALA A 458 -13.17 2.09 -18.60
N GLU A 459 -13.37 3.07 -19.49
CA GLU A 459 -12.28 3.81 -20.15
C GLU A 459 -11.67 4.90 -19.25
N LEU A 460 -12.22 5.12 -18.04
CA LEU A 460 -11.66 6.01 -17.02
C LEU A 460 -10.45 5.40 -16.29
N GLU A 461 -10.20 4.09 -16.46
CA GLU A 461 -9.10 3.42 -15.78
C GLU A 461 -7.74 4.03 -16.18
N GLY A 462 -6.97 4.40 -15.16
CA GLY A 462 -5.66 5.02 -15.31
C GLY A 462 -5.69 6.54 -15.45
N ALA A 463 -6.87 7.17 -15.48
CA ALA A 463 -7.01 8.62 -15.45
C ALA A 463 -6.39 9.21 -14.17
N GLN A 464 -5.93 10.45 -14.27
CA GLN A 464 -5.33 11.19 -13.16
C GLN A 464 -6.23 12.36 -12.81
N ALA A 465 -6.50 12.59 -11.53
CA ALA A 465 -7.34 13.71 -11.09
C ALA A 465 -6.69 14.52 -9.97
N HIS A 466 -7.14 15.77 -9.83
CA HIS A 466 -6.82 16.64 -8.70
C HIS A 466 -8.05 17.46 -8.29
N SER A 467 -8.32 17.47 -6.98
CA SER A 467 -9.36 18.28 -6.35
C SER A 467 -8.76 19.51 -5.66
N THR A 468 -9.42 20.66 -5.79
CA THR A 468 -9.06 21.90 -5.08
C THR A 468 -9.38 21.87 -3.58
N VAL A 469 -10.12 20.85 -3.12
CA VAL A 469 -10.48 20.60 -1.73
C VAL A 469 -10.31 19.12 -1.40
N MET A 470 -10.18 18.78 -0.12
CA MET A 470 -10.28 17.40 0.34
C MET A 470 -11.68 16.86 0.02
N ILE A 471 -11.72 15.73 -0.67
CA ILE A 471 -12.94 15.01 -1.05
C ILE A 471 -13.39 14.05 0.06
N ASN A 472 -14.67 13.70 0.05
CA ASN A 472 -15.23 12.80 1.04
C ASN A 472 -14.73 11.38 0.79
N LYS A 473 -14.69 10.55 1.84
CA LYS A 473 -14.11 9.21 1.73
C LYS A 473 -14.85 8.32 0.74
N ASN A 474 -16.16 8.48 0.62
CA ASN A 474 -16.99 7.65 -0.26
C ASN A 474 -16.68 7.93 -1.73
N ASP A 475 -16.61 9.20 -2.13
CA ASP A 475 -16.26 9.59 -3.50
C ASP A 475 -14.81 9.26 -3.82
N GLU A 476 -13.89 9.44 -2.86
CA GLU A 476 -12.51 9.00 -3.03
C GLU A 476 -12.44 7.50 -3.34
N GLN A 477 -13.20 6.68 -2.61
CA GLN A 477 -13.30 5.24 -2.87
C GLN A 477 -13.94 4.93 -4.23
N ASN A 478 -15.04 5.60 -4.59
CA ASN A 478 -15.72 5.40 -5.87
C ASN A 478 -14.82 5.76 -7.06
N LEU A 479 -14.11 6.90 -6.99
CA LEU A 479 -13.14 7.30 -8.02
C LEU A 479 -12.00 6.28 -8.14
N LYS A 480 -11.48 5.80 -7.01
CA LYS A 480 -10.46 4.74 -7.00
C LYS A 480 -10.97 3.43 -7.60
N GLN A 481 -12.23 3.06 -7.36
CA GLN A 481 -12.86 1.86 -7.95
C GLN A 481 -13.07 2.00 -9.46
N LEU A 482 -13.30 3.22 -9.96
CA LEU A 482 -13.30 3.54 -11.39
C LEU A 482 -11.88 3.58 -12.01
N GLY A 483 -10.83 3.32 -11.22
CA GLY A 483 -9.45 3.35 -11.68
C GLY A 483 -8.87 4.76 -11.84
N ILE A 484 -9.52 5.78 -11.25
CA ILE A 484 -9.07 7.18 -11.28
C ILE A 484 -8.15 7.44 -10.07
N ASP A 485 -6.94 7.91 -10.33
CA ASP A 485 -5.98 8.28 -9.28
C ASP A 485 -6.12 9.76 -8.93
N ILE A 486 -6.74 10.06 -7.79
CA ILE A 486 -7.05 11.42 -7.35
C ILE A 486 -6.12 11.92 -6.24
N THR A 487 -5.67 13.17 -6.36
CA THR A 487 -5.06 13.96 -5.29
C THR A 487 -5.99 15.09 -4.85
N SER A 488 -5.76 15.66 -3.67
CA SER A 488 -6.53 16.80 -3.16
C SER A 488 -5.60 17.88 -2.62
N ALA A 489 -5.99 19.15 -2.72
CA ALA A 489 -5.34 20.20 -1.96
C ALA A 489 -5.70 20.09 -0.46
N PRO A 490 -4.82 20.52 0.46
CA PRO A 490 -5.03 20.42 1.91
C PRO A 490 -6.00 21.49 2.44
N VAL A 491 -7.20 21.56 1.85
CA VAL A 491 -8.25 22.55 2.12
C VAL A 491 -9.55 21.80 2.41
N TYR A 492 -10.23 22.13 3.52
CA TYR A 492 -11.56 21.57 3.78
C TYR A 492 -12.60 22.21 2.87
N PRO A 493 -13.62 21.48 2.41
CA PRO A 493 -14.66 22.04 1.53
C PRO A 493 -15.61 23.00 2.25
N SER A 494 -15.67 22.98 3.58
CA SER A 494 -16.51 23.87 4.39
C SER A 494 -15.89 24.11 5.76
N GLU A 495 -16.45 25.04 6.54
CA GLU A 495 -16.06 25.28 7.94
C GLU A 495 -16.63 24.22 8.91
N ASN A 496 -17.49 23.32 8.44
CA ASN A 496 -18.07 22.27 9.27
C ASN A 496 -16.99 21.30 9.75
N LEU A 497 -16.94 21.09 11.07
CA LEU A 497 -15.99 20.15 11.69
C LEU A 497 -16.37 18.69 11.45
N TYR A 498 -17.66 18.42 11.21
CA TYR A 498 -18.13 17.09 10.89
C TYR A 498 -18.06 16.86 9.39
N TYR A 499 -17.02 16.13 8.97
CA TYR A 499 -16.74 15.80 7.59
C TYR A 499 -16.65 14.28 7.44
N GLN A 500 -17.56 13.68 6.67
CA GLN A 500 -17.55 12.24 6.35
C GLN A 500 -16.92 12.00 4.99
#